data_AF-A0A372M4S0-F1
#
_entry.id   AF-A0A372M4S0-F1
#
_cell.length_a   1.000
_cell.length_b   1.000
_cell.length_c   1.000
_cell.angle_alpha   90.00
_cell.angle_beta   90.00
_cell.angle_gamma   90.00
#
_symmetry.space_group_name_H-M   'P 1'
#
loop_
_entity.id
_entity.type
_entity.pdbx_description
1 polymer ?
#
loop_
_entity_poly.entity_id
_entity_poly.type
_entity_poly.pdbx_seq_one_letter_code
_entity_poly.pdbx_strand_id
1 'polypeptide(L)'
;MDTVTQPPGPGRPRGPGQPRGRTRPHGRGDAAHDGFRSGLRTGAGLAAAAFLLAVSFGALTQAQGWGPIAPVVCSLVVFSGSAQFAMVATLGAGGGALAAVVAAALVNVRYVPMGIAVARDLRGGRLRRALEGQAVVDGSWAAAHLGGGRFDRRLLFGASLVQWPSWVVGTAVGTAAAPDPDLLHTLGLDALTPALFAVLLLDELTRGRQAWLSAGVGAGVAGALIAVVPAGPALVAGAGAAALVALVRDRRGEGRADKDRNGDRRDHGDHGDHGDHKEATLR
;
A
#
# COMPACT_ATOMS: atom_id res chain seq x y z
N MET A 1 -21.10 -67.09 57.61
CA MET A 1 -21.68 -66.07 58.49
C MET A 1 -21.22 -64.71 58.02
N ASP A 2 -21.95 -64.24 57.00
CA ASP A 2 -22.24 -62.88 56.55
C ASP A 2 -21.39 -61.73 57.07
N THR A 3 -20.67 -61.07 56.15
CA THR A 3 -20.23 -59.68 56.35
C THR A 3 -20.69 -58.87 55.14
N VAL A 4 -21.64 -57.98 55.44
CA VAL A 4 -22.39 -57.13 54.53
C VAL A 4 -21.47 -56.09 53.87
N THR A 5 -21.47 -56.05 52.54
CA THR A 5 -20.84 -55.01 51.73
C THR A 5 -21.70 -53.75 51.71
N GLN A 6 -21.21 -52.64 52.28
CA GLN A 6 -21.87 -51.34 52.27
C GLN A 6 -21.39 -50.50 51.05
N PRO A 7 -22.28 -49.89 50.25
CA PRO A 7 -21.89 -49.09 49.09
C PRO A 7 -21.43 -47.66 49.47
N PRO A 8 -20.58 -47.02 48.65
CA PRO A 8 -20.08 -45.66 48.90
C PRO A 8 -21.20 -44.61 48.74
N GLY A 9 -21.28 -43.69 49.70
CA GLY A 9 -22.27 -42.61 49.72
C GLY A 9 -22.04 -41.55 48.62
N PRO A 10 -23.10 -40.83 48.18
CA PRO A 10 -23.02 -39.85 47.10
C PRO A 10 -22.19 -38.62 47.50
N GLY A 11 -21.36 -38.16 46.56
CA GLY A 11 -20.42 -37.06 46.72
C GLY A 11 -21.09 -35.72 47.04
N ARG A 12 -20.44 -34.94 47.91
CA ARG A 12 -20.86 -33.58 48.25
C ARG A 12 -20.73 -32.63 47.04
N PRO A 13 -21.69 -31.72 46.81
CA PRO A 13 -21.59 -30.71 45.75
C PRO A 13 -20.48 -29.69 46.06
N ARG A 14 -19.67 -29.38 45.04
CA ARG A 14 -18.61 -28.36 45.09
C ARG A 14 -19.25 -26.97 45.18
N GLY A 15 -18.95 -26.22 46.24
CA GLY A 15 -19.40 -24.84 46.41
C GLY A 15 -18.77 -23.86 45.41
N PRO A 16 -19.46 -22.80 45.01
CA PRO A 16 -18.96 -21.79 44.09
C PRO A 16 -18.04 -20.82 44.84
N GLY A 17 -16.72 -20.93 44.67
CA GLY A 17 -15.82 -20.03 45.40
C GLY A 17 -14.31 -20.17 45.18
N GLN A 18 -13.83 -20.87 44.14
CA GLN A 18 -12.41 -20.81 43.81
C GLN A 18 -12.11 -19.66 42.83
N PRO A 19 -11.31 -18.65 43.22
CA PRO A 19 -10.88 -17.62 42.29
C PRO A 19 -9.99 -18.27 41.23
N ARG A 20 -10.46 -18.24 39.98
CA ARG A 20 -9.67 -18.60 38.79
C ARG A 20 -8.36 -17.81 38.85
N GLY A 21 -7.24 -18.53 38.74
CA GLY A 21 -5.92 -17.96 38.75
C GLY A 21 -5.86 -16.73 37.85
N ARG A 22 -5.48 -15.60 38.45
CA ARG A 22 -5.06 -14.40 37.72
C ARG A 22 -3.95 -14.85 36.77
N THR A 23 -4.25 -14.95 35.49
CA THR A 23 -3.24 -14.98 34.43
C THR A 23 -2.44 -13.69 34.61
N ARG A 24 -1.18 -13.84 35.05
CA ARG A 24 -0.23 -12.74 35.09
C ARG A 24 -0.15 -12.17 33.66
N PRO A 25 -0.28 -10.86 33.44
CA PRO A 25 -0.15 -10.31 32.10
C PRO A 25 1.28 -10.57 31.63
N HIS A 26 1.45 -11.60 30.79
CA HIS A 26 2.71 -11.83 30.09
C HIS A 26 2.91 -10.68 29.11
N GLY A 27 3.97 -9.92 29.37
CA GLY A 27 4.77 -9.22 28.39
C GLY A 27 4.03 -8.39 27.33
N ARG A 28 3.74 -7.12 27.66
CA ARG A 28 3.74 -6.08 26.60
C ARG A 28 5.06 -6.05 25.81
N GLY A 29 6.14 -6.59 26.37
CA GLY A 29 7.44 -6.76 25.73
C GLY A 29 7.48 -7.93 24.73
N ASP A 30 6.86 -9.07 25.04
CA ASP A 30 6.95 -10.28 24.20
C ASP A 30 6.19 -10.10 22.89
N ALA A 31 4.92 -9.68 22.96
CA ALA A 31 4.13 -9.33 21.77
C ALA A 31 4.76 -8.19 20.92
N ALA A 32 5.56 -7.34 21.58
CA ALA A 32 6.31 -6.26 20.95
C ALA A 32 7.58 -6.75 20.23
N HIS A 33 8.25 -7.79 20.70
CA HIS A 33 9.39 -8.38 20.00
C HIS A 33 8.92 -9.29 18.86
N ASP A 34 7.75 -9.89 18.98
CA ASP A 34 7.15 -10.77 17.98
C ASP A 34 6.80 -10.04 16.68
N GLY A 35 6.16 -8.86 16.77
CA GLY A 35 5.79 -8.07 15.59
C GLY A 35 6.99 -7.59 14.76
N PHE A 36 8.09 -7.19 15.43
CA PHE A 36 9.29 -6.74 14.73
C PHE A 36 10.04 -7.89 14.06
N ARG A 37 10.21 -9.03 14.75
CA ARG A 37 10.84 -10.23 14.18
C ARG A 37 10.02 -10.80 13.01
N SER A 38 8.70 -10.81 13.15
CA SER A 38 7.78 -11.15 12.06
C SER A 38 7.98 -10.21 10.87
N GLY A 39 8.08 -8.90 11.14
CA GLY A 39 8.43 -7.88 10.14
C GLY A 39 9.73 -8.19 9.41
N LEU A 40 10.82 -8.48 10.13
CA LEU A 40 12.11 -8.83 9.50
C LEU A 40 12.00 -10.05 8.58
N ARG A 41 11.29 -11.10 9.01
CA ARG A 41 11.10 -12.33 8.23
C ARG A 41 10.27 -12.07 6.97
N THR A 42 9.17 -11.33 7.08
CA THR A 42 8.34 -10.94 5.94
C THR A 42 9.10 -10.01 5.00
N GLY A 43 9.83 -9.05 5.56
CA GLY A 43 10.68 -8.12 4.82
C GLY A 43 11.81 -8.78 4.06
N ALA A 44 12.37 -9.89 4.56
CA ALA A 44 13.42 -10.62 3.87
C ALA A 44 12.96 -11.19 2.51
N GLY A 45 11.73 -11.71 2.44
CA GLY A 45 11.15 -12.17 1.17
C GLY A 45 10.98 -11.02 0.17
N LEU A 46 10.48 -9.88 0.65
CA LEU A 46 10.32 -8.67 -0.16
C LEU A 46 11.67 -8.07 -0.59
N ALA A 47 12.67 -8.15 0.28
CA ALA A 47 14.01 -7.61 0.04
C ALA A 47 14.71 -8.31 -1.14
N ALA A 48 14.53 -9.62 -1.31
CA ALA A 48 15.12 -10.33 -2.45
C ALA A 48 14.60 -9.80 -3.81
N ALA A 49 13.29 -9.59 -3.92
CA ALA A 49 12.69 -8.99 -5.12
C ALA A 49 13.13 -7.53 -5.30
N ALA A 50 13.14 -6.77 -4.20
CA ALA A 50 13.60 -5.38 -4.17
C ALA A 50 15.07 -5.26 -4.63
N PHE A 51 15.94 -6.18 -4.22
CA PHE A 51 17.34 -6.22 -4.61
C PHE A 51 17.51 -6.38 -6.12
N LEU A 52 16.87 -7.39 -6.73
CA LEU A 52 17.00 -7.65 -8.17
C LEU A 52 16.49 -6.48 -9.00
N LEU A 53 15.38 -5.89 -8.55
CA LEU A 53 14.82 -4.72 -9.18
C LEU A 53 15.77 -3.51 -9.04
N ALA A 54 16.40 -3.32 -7.88
CA ALA A 54 17.37 -2.26 -7.66
C ALA A 54 18.66 -2.44 -8.47
N VAL A 55 19.13 -3.68 -8.67
CA VAL A 55 20.24 -3.98 -9.59
C VAL A 55 19.93 -3.50 -11.00
N SER A 56 18.70 -3.74 -11.46
CA SER A 56 18.24 -3.30 -12.78
C SER A 56 18.20 -1.76 -12.88
N PHE A 57 17.69 -1.09 -11.85
CA PHE A 57 17.73 0.38 -11.77
C PHE A 57 19.16 0.93 -11.81
N GLY A 58 20.08 0.31 -11.08
CA GLY A 58 21.50 0.70 -11.08
C GLY A 58 22.17 0.52 -12.44
N ALA A 59 21.89 -0.57 -13.14
CA ALA A 59 22.41 -0.82 -14.48
C ALA A 59 21.85 0.17 -15.52
N LEU A 60 20.53 0.46 -15.46
CA LEU A 60 19.88 1.41 -16.37
C LEU A 60 20.40 2.85 -16.21
N THR A 61 20.61 3.29 -14.98
CA THR A 61 21.15 4.63 -14.70
C THR A 61 22.59 4.78 -15.19
N GLN A 62 23.39 3.71 -15.14
CA GLN A 62 24.73 3.71 -15.76
C GLN A 62 24.67 3.80 -17.27
N ALA A 63 23.77 3.06 -17.92
CA ALA A 63 23.57 3.16 -19.37
C ALA A 63 23.15 4.58 -19.82
N GLN A 64 22.52 5.35 -18.94
CA GLN A 64 22.15 6.76 -19.19
C GLN A 64 23.19 7.78 -18.70
N GLY A 65 24.36 7.35 -18.22
CA GLY A 65 25.46 8.24 -17.84
C GLY A 65 25.25 9.03 -16.55
N TRP A 66 24.44 8.55 -15.61
CA TRP A 66 24.21 9.24 -14.32
C TRP A 66 25.43 9.20 -13.38
N GLY A 67 26.42 8.35 -13.70
CA GLY A 67 27.54 8.03 -12.83
C GLY A 67 27.13 7.14 -11.65
N PRO A 68 28.11 6.69 -10.83
CA PRO A 68 27.86 5.68 -9.80
C PRO A 68 27.20 6.25 -8.53
N ILE A 69 27.37 7.54 -8.23
CA ILE A 69 26.94 8.13 -6.95
C ILE A 69 25.47 8.57 -6.99
N ALA A 70 25.04 9.21 -8.08
CA ALA A 70 23.69 9.74 -8.23
C ALA A 70 22.57 8.70 -8.00
N PRO A 71 22.59 7.51 -8.63
CA PRO A 71 21.60 6.45 -8.39
C PRO A 71 21.58 5.95 -6.95
N VAL A 72 22.74 5.80 -6.29
CA VAL A 72 22.82 5.36 -4.89
C VAL A 72 22.21 6.41 -3.96
N VAL A 73 22.55 7.69 -4.15
CA VAL A 73 21.96 8.80 -3.37
C VAL A 73 20.46 8.89 -3.61
N CYS A 74 20.01 8.71 -4.85
CA CYS A 74 18.59 8.65 -5.19
C CYS A 74 17.89 7.52 -4.42
N SER A 75 18.49 6.32 -4.35
CA SER A 75 17.95 5.18 -3.61
C SER A 75 17.90 5.40 -2.10
N LEU A 76 18.87 6.10 -1.53
CA LEU A 76 18.89 6.46 -0.11
C LEU A 76 17.75 7.41 0.27
N VAL A 77 17.46 8.40 -0.59
CA VAL A 77 16.54 9.51 -0.28
C VAL A 77 15.11 9.24 -0.72
N VAL A 78 14.93 8.70 -1.93
CA VAL A 78 13.59 8.53 -2.53
C VAL A 78 12.95 7.23 -2.07
N PHE A 79 13.76 6.18 -1.88
CA PHE A 79 13.36 4.84 -1.45
C PHE A 79 12.00 4.38 -2.02
N SER A 80 11.86 4.50 -3.34
CA SER A 80 10.66 4.09 -4.04
C SER A 80 11.03 3.66 -5.46
N GLY A 81 10.97 2.35 -5.70
CA GLY A 81 11.31 1.78 -7.00
C GLY A 81 10.49 2.38 -8.12
N SER A 82 9.16 2.47 -7.98
CA SER A 82 8.29 3.03 -9.01
C SER A 82 8.63 4.48 -9.38
N ALA A 83 8.94 5.33 -8.40
CA ALA A 83 9.40 6.70 -8.68
C ALA A 83 10.75 6.72 -9.39
N GLN A 84 11.68 5.87 -8.96
CA GLN A 84 13.01 5.79 -9.54
C GLN A 84 13.01 5.33 -11.00
N PHE A 85 12.23 4.30 -11.33
CA PHE A 85 12.05 3.90 -12.73
C PHE A 85 11.29 4.95 -13.54
N ALA A 86 10.31 5.64 -12.97
CA ALA A 86 9.64 6.74 -13.66
C ALA A 86 10.61 7.89 -13.98
N MET A 87 11.53 8.23 -13.06
CA MET A 87 12.58 9.21 -13.33
C MET A 87 13.52 8.77 -14.45
N VAL A 88 14.01 7.53 -14.39
CA VAL A 88 14.92 6.95 -15.39
C VAL A 88 14.27 6.89 -16.77
N ALA A 89 13.01 6.47 -16.85
CA ALA A 89 12.27 6.45 -18.11
C ALA A 89 12.08 7.86 -18.68
N THR A 90 11.73 8.83 -17.84
CA THR A 90 11.48 10.22 -18.28
C THR A 90 12.76 10.90 -18.74
N LEU A 91 13.85 10.75 -17.98
CA LEU A 91 15.16 11.33 -18.32
C LEU A 91 15.75 10.65 -19.57
N GLY A 92 15.65 9.32 -19.67
CA GLY A 92 16.10 8.56 -20.85
C GLY A 92 15.34 8.91 -22.14
N ALA A 93 14.08 9.35 -22.02
CA ALA A 93 13.30 9.86 -23.14
C ALA A 93 13.61 11.33 -23.52
N GLY A 94 14.65 11.93 -22.94
CA GLY A 94 15.02 13.33 -23.17
C GLY A 94 14.17 14.34 -22.38
N GLY A 95 13.39 13.89 -21.41
CA GLY A 95 12.67 14.78 -20.49
C GLY A 95 13.62 15.52 -19.55
N GLY A 96 13.27 16.73 -19.15
CA GLY A 96 14.04 17.48 -18.15
C GLY A 96 13.79 17.00 -16.71
N ALA A 97 14.63 17.47 -15.77
CA ALA A 97 14.54 17.13 -14.35
C ALA A 97 13.15 17.38 -13.74
N LEU A 98 12.50 18.49 -14.11
CA LEU A 98 11.14 18.80 -13.62
C LEU A 98 10.11 17.75 -14.08
N ALA A 99 10.17 17.32 -15.34
CA ALA A 99 9.27 16.29 -15.87
C ALA A 99 9.47 14.96 -15.14
N ALA A 100 10.73 14.60 -14.84
CA ALA A 100 11.07 13.40 -14.09
C ALA A 100 10.53 13.43 -12.65
N VAL A 101 10.66 14.56 -11.96
CA VAL A 101 10.10 14.75 -10.61
C VAL A 101 8.58 14.67 -10.63
N VAL A 102 7.92 15.30 -11.61
CA VAL A 102 6.46 15.23 -11.77
C VAL A 102 6.00 13.80 -12.04
N ALA A 103 6.66 13.08 -12.96
CA ALA A 103 6.35 11.68 -13.25
C ALA A 103 6.50 10.79 -12.00
N ALA A 104 7.60 10.95 -11.26
CA ALA A 104 7.83 10.24 -10.00
C ALA A 104 6.75 10.53 -8.95
N ALA A 105 6.40 11.82 -8.77
CA ALA A 105 5.37 12.23 -7.82
C ALA A 105 3.98 11.68 -8.18
N LEU A 106 3.62 11.70 -9.47
CA LEU A 106 2.34 11.19 -9.96
C LEU A 106 2.22 9.68 -9.71
N VAL A 107 3.27 8.90 -10.02
CA VAL A 107 3.29 7.46 -9.78
C VAL A 107 3.19 7.13 -8.28
N ASN A 108 3.75 7.99 -7.42
CA ASN A 108 3.76 7.83 -5.98
C ASN A 108 2.58 8.49 -5.25
N VAL A 109 1.62 9.07 -5.96
CA VAL A 109 0.44 9.70 -5.32
C VAL A 109 -0.31 8.73 -4.40
N ARG A 110 -0.23 7.42 -4.68
CA ARG A 110 -0.78 6.35 -3.83
C ARG A 110 -0.26 6.35 -2.39
N TYR A 111 0.92 6.88 -2.13
CA TYR A 111 1.44 6.99 -0.77
C TYR A 111 0.71 8.04 0.07
N VAL A 112 -0.03 8.98 -0.53
CA VAL A 112 -0.86 9.94 0.21
C VAL A 112 -1.97 9.23 1.01
N PRO A 113 -2.89 8.46 0.39
CA PRO A 113 -3.91 7.74 1.14
C PRO A 113 -3.31 6.64 2.06
N MET A 114 -2.23 5.96 1.64
CA MET A 114 -1.54 4.99 2.50
C MET A 114 -0.98 5.64 3.77
N GLY A 115 -0.37 6.82 3.61
CA GLY A 115 0.14 7.65 4.68
C GLY A 115 -0.97 8.12 5.63
N ILE A 116 -2.11 8.55 5.10
CA ILE A 116 -3.30 8.92 5.90
C ILE A 116 -3.81 7.71 6.69
N ALA A 117 -3.88 6.54 6.07
CA ALA A 117 -4.37 5.32 6.71
C ALA A 117 -3.50 4.90 7.90
N VAL A 118 -2.17 4.98 7.77
CA VAL A 118 -1.23 4.63 8.84
C VAL A 118 -0.99 5.77 9.84
N ALA A 119 -1.41 6.99 9.51
CA ALA A 119 -1.08 8.21 10.26
C ALA A 119 -1.39 8.14 11.75
N ARG A 120 -2.45 7.42 12.14
CA ARG A 120 -2.90 7.25 13.53
C ARG A 120 -2.04 6.30 14.35
N ASP A 121 -1.34 5.39 13.68
CA ASP A 121 -0.48 4.40 14.31
C ASP A 121 0.99 4.90 14.43
N LEU A 122 1.38 5.90 13.63
CA LEU A 122 2.69 6.58 13.72
C LEU A 122 2.78 7.49 14.96
N ARG A 123 3.99 7.63 15.52
CA ARG A 123 4.20 8.33 16.81
C ARG A 123 5.06 9.59 16.68
N GLY A 124 4.82 10.55 17.56
CA GLY A 124 5.64 11.74 17.75
C GLY A 124 5.25 12.98 16.94
N GLY A 125 6.13 13.97 16.90
CA GLY A 125 5.93 15.24 16.19
C GLY A 125 6.00 15.11 14.67
N ARG A 126 5.77 16.22 13.95
CA ARG A 126 5.70 16.26 12.47
C ARG A 126 6.94 15.64 11.79
N LEU A 127 8.14 16.02 12.24
CA LEU A 127 9.40 15.50 11.69
C LEU A 127 9.56 13.99 11.93
N ARG A 128 9.26 13.52 13.14
CA ARG A 128 9.33 12.09 13.46
C ARG A 128 8.33 11.28 12.64
N ARG A 129 7.12 11.79 12.46
CA ARG A 129 6.11 11.15 11.61
C ARG A 129 6.52 11.12 10.13
N ALA A 130 7.20 12.16 9.64
CA ALA A 130 7.76 12.16 8.29
C ALA A 130 8.87 11.10 8.12
N LEU A 131 9.77 10.98 9.10
CA LEU A 131 10.80 9.93 9.11
C LEU A 131 10.17 8.53 9.24
N GLU A 132 9.19 8.36 10.11
CA GLU A 132 8.43 7.12 10.24
C GLU A 132 7.67 6.77 8.94
N GLY A 133 7.27 7.77 8.18
CA GLY A 133 6.66 7.64 6.86
C GLY A 133 7.57 7.02 5.80
N GLN A 134 8.89 7.08 5.95
CA GLN A 134 9.83 6.39 5.03
C GLN A 134 9.67 4.87 5.10
N ALA A 135 9.13 4.33 6.18
CA ALA A 135 8.82 2.91 6.28
C ALA A 135 7.53 2.52 5.52
N VAL A 136 6.77 3.48 5.01
CA VAL A 136 5.54 3.25 4.24
C VAL A 136 5.92 2.98 2.79
N VAL A 137 6.13 1.70 2.51
CA VAL A 137 6.34 1.16 1.15
C VAL A 137 5.30 0.07 0.92
N ASP A 138 4.90 -0.17 -0.32
CA ASP A 138 3.74 -1.02 -0.64
C ASP A 138 3.80 -2.39 0.08
N GLY A 139 4.95 -3.07 0.02
CA GLY A 139 5.13 -4.39 0.66
C GLY A 139 5.09 -4.36 2.18
N SER A 140 5.74 -3.39 2.83
CA SER A 140 5.73 -3.27 4.30
C SER A 140 4.38 -2.77 4.82
N TRP A 141 3.73 -1.86 4.08
CA TRP A 141 2.40 -1.33 4.42
C TRP A 141 1.34 -2.43 4.31
N ALA A 142 1.36 -3.23 3.24
CA ALA A 142 0.45 -4.35 3.06
C ALA A 142 0.66 -5.41 4.15
N ALA A 143 1.92 -5.77 4.43
CA ALA A 143 2.24 -6.76 5.45
C ALA A 143 1.86 -6.31 6.87
N ALA A 144 1.88 -5.01 7.14
CA ALA A 144 1.52 -4.44 8.44
C ALA A 144 0.01 -4.20 8.61
N HIS A 145 -0.81 -4.41 7.57
CA HIS A 145 -2.23 -4.12 7.62
C HIS A 145 -2.98 -5.16 8.47
N LEU A 146 -3.65 -4.72 9.53
CA LEU A 146 -4.40 -5.59 10.45
C LEU A 146 -5.91 -5.61 10.18
N GLY A 147 -6.40 -4.86 9.18
CA GLY A 147 -7.82 -4.63 8.97
C GLY A 147 -8.40 -3.53 9.88
N GLY A 148 -9.61 -3.06 9.56
CA GLY A 148 -10.28 -1.98 10.32
C GLY A 148 -9.48 -0.67 10.36
N GLY A 149 -8.59 -0.46 9.38
CA GLY A 149 -7.67 0.68 9.26
C GLY A 149 -6.49 0.68 10.25
N ARG A 150 -6.26 -0.39 11.02
CA ARG A 150 -5.18 -0.45 12.02
C ARG A 150 -3.93 -1.09 11.42
N PHE A 151 -2.76 -0.68 11.90
CA PHE A 151 -1.48 -1.19 11.44
C PHE A 151 -0.60 -1.70 12.58
N ASP A 152 0.11 -2.81 12.34
CA ASP A 152 1.22 -3.21 13.18
C ASP A 152 2.46 -2.39 12.83
N ARG A 153 2.65 -1.32 13.61
CA ARG A 153 3.81 -0.42 13.48
C ARG A 153 5.14 -1.17 13.54
N ARG A 154 5.28 -2.23 14.34
CA ARG A 154 6.56 -2.93 14.52
C ARG A 154 6.87 -3.83 13.34
N LEU A 155 5.84 -4.50 12.81
CA LEU A 155 5.96 -5.25 11.57
C LEU A 155 6.33 -4.33 10.41
N LEU A 156 5.67 -3.18 10.28
CA LEU A 156 5.98 -2.15 9.27
C LEU A 156 7.47 -1.78 9.29
N PHE A 157 8.01 -1.40 10.45
CA PHE A 157 9.43 -1.04 10.57
C PHE A 157 10.37 -2.22 10.36
N GLY A 158 10.04 -3.41 10.90
CA GLY A 158 10.85 -4.61 10.70
C GLY A 158 10.94 -4.97 9.21
N ALA A 159 9.83 -4.92 8.49
CA ALA A 159 9.80 -5.23 7.06
C ALA A 159 10.59 -4.22 6.24
N SER A 160 10.44 -2.91 6.51
CA SER A 160 11.14 -1.85 5.78
C SER A 160 12.64 -1.81 6.08
N LEU A 161 13.05 -2.17 7.30
CA LEU A 161 14.45 -2.16 7.72
C LEU A 161 15.33 -3.12 6.91
N VAL A 162 14.79 -4.25 6.45
CA VAL A 162 15.54 -5.20 5.60
C VAL A 162 15.49 -4.78 4.13
N GLN A 163 14.36 -4.23 3.68
CA GLN A 163 14.18 -3.80 2.30
C GLN A 163 15.05 -2.60 1.94
N TRP A 164 15.19 -1.61 2.83
CA TRP A 164 15.98 -0.41 2.57
C TRP A 164 17.45 -0.67 2.21
N PRO A 165 18.25 -1.35 3.05
CA PRO A 165 19.64 -1.62 2.71
C PRO A 165 19.74 -2.57 1.52
N SER A 166 18.81 -3.52 1.38
CA SER A 166 18.77 -4.42 0.22
C SER A 166 18.58 -3.66 -1.09
N TRP A 167 17.69 -2.68 -1.13
CA TRP A 167 17.47 -1.80 -2.27
C TRP A 167 18.71 -0.96 -2.59
N VAL A 168 19.32 -0.34 -1.59
CA VAL A 168 20.51 0.50 -1.76
C VAL A 168 21.70 -0.33 -2.24
N VAL A 169 21.93 -1.51 -1.65
CA VAL A 169 23.01 -2.43 -2.05
C VAL A 169 22.76 -2.97 -3.44
N GLY A 170 21.52 -3.36 -3.78
CA GLY A 170 21.18 -3.77 -5.15
C GLY A 170 21.46 -2.67 -6.16
N THR A 171 21.08 -1.42 -5.85
CA THR A 171 21.41 -0.25 -6.69
C THR A 171 22.92 -0.13 -6.87
N ALA A 172 23.69 -0.17 -5.78
CA ALA A 172 25.14 -0.05 -5.83
C ALA A 172 25.77 -1.18 -6.67
N VAL A 173 25.33 -2.42 -6.49
CA VAL A 173 25.77 -3.57 -7.29
C VAL A 173 25.44 -3.36 -8.77
N GLY A 174 24.22 -2.95 -9.12
CA GLY A 174 23.85 -2.65 -10.50
C GLY A 174 24.71 -1.56 -11.13
N THR A 175 25.01 -0.51 -10.37
CA THR A 175 25.85 0.59 -10.85
C THR A 175 27.32 0.22 -10.97
N ALA A 176 27.84 -0.66 -10.11
CA ALA A 176 29.24 -1.03 -10.08
C ALA A 176 29.56 -2.17 -11.05
N ALA A 177 28.65 -3.14 -11.18
CA ALA A 177 28.81 -4.25 -12.10
C ALA A 177 28.73 -3.80 -13.56
N ALA A 178 27.96 -2.73 -13.84
CA ALA A 178 27.69 -2.23 -15.18
C ALA A 178 27.53 -3.38 -16.20
N PRO A 179 26.65 -4.36 -15.91
CA PRO A 179 26.62 -5.63 -16.63
C PRO A 179 26.36 -5.38 -18.11
N ASP A 180 27.02 -6.18 -18.95
CA ASP A 180 26.82 -6.17 -20.39
C ASP A 180 25.31 -6.32 -20.70
N PRO A 181 24.75 -5.55 -21.66
CA PRO A 181 23.37 -5.70 -22.11
C PRO A 181 22.96 -7.16 -22.38
N ASP A 182 23.85 -7.99 -22.92
CA ASP A 182 23.56 -9.40 -23.17
C ASP A 182 23.36 -10.20 -21.88
N LEU A 183 24.11 -9.87 -20.82
CA LEU A 183 23.95 -10.49 -19.51
C LEU A 183 22.65 -10.03 -18.85
N LEU A 184 22.30 -8.75 -18.97
CA LEU A 184 21.02 -8.23 -18.48
C LEU A 184 19.85 -8.93 -19.17
N HIS A 185 19.92 -9.11 -20.49
CA HIS A 185 18.89 -9.78 -21.27
C HIS A 185 18.78 -11.26 -20.92
N THR A 186 19.90 -11.96 -20.80
CA THR A 186 19.94 -13.38 -20.42
C THR A 186 19.36 -13.63 -19.02
N LEU A 187 19.59 -12.70 -18.08
CA LEU A 187 19.03 -12.76 -16.73
C LEU A 187 17.61 -12.18 -16.65
N GLY A 188 17.08 -11.61 -17.74
CA GLY A 188 15.78 -10.95 -17.81
C GLY A 188 15.66 -9.69 -16.96
N LEU A 189 16.79 -9.07 -16.58
CA LEU A 189 16.83 -7.88 -15.72
C LEU A 189 16.35 -6.63 -16.46
N ASP A 190 16.53 -6.58 -17.79
CA ASP A 190 15.98 -5.55 -18.67
C ASP A 190 14.44 -5.57 -18.72
N ALA A 191 13.84 -6.75 -18.60
CA ALA A 191 12.39 -6.95 -18.55
C ALA A 191 11.77 -6.63 -17.17
N LEU A 192 12.56 -6.48 -16.10
CA LEU A 192 12.02 -6.21 -14.77
C LEU A 192 11.31 -4.85 -14.69
N THR A 193 11.77 -3.85 -15.44
CA THR A 193 11.12 -2.54 -15.49
C THR A 193 9.71 -2.61 -16.09
N PRO A 194 9.52 -3.09 -17.34
CA PRO A 194 8.18 -3.24 -17.90
C PRO A 194 7.33 -4.25 -17.12
N ALA A 195 7.93 -5.31 -16.57
CA ALA A 195 7.21 -6.27 -15.72
C ALA A 195 6.68 -5.61 -14.44
N LEU A 196 7.45 -4.76 -13.78
CA LEU A 196 6.99 -3.99 -12.61
C LEU A 196 5.77 -3.15 -12.96
N PHE A 197 5.84 -2.37 -14.04
CA PHE A 197 4.70 -1.54 -14.46
C PHE A 197 3.50 -2.37 -14.90
N ALA A 198 3.72 -3.52 -15.55
CA ALA A 198 2.65 -4.45 -15.91
C ALA A 198 1.97 -5.02 -14.66
N VAL A 199 2.73 -5.44 -13.65
CA VAL A 199 2.17 -5.93 -12.38
C VAL A 199 1.40 -4.84 -11.66
N LEU A 200 1.93 -3.61 -11.59
CA LEU A 200 1.23 -2.46 -10.99
C LEU A 200 -0.06 -2.13 -11.75
N LEU A 201 -0.04 -2.19 -13.09
CA LEU A 201 -1.21 -1.97 -13.91
C LEU A 201 -2.25 -3.08 -13.67
N LEU A 202 -1.83 -4.35 -13.69
CA LEU A 202 -2.73 -5.48 -13.46
C LEU A 202 -3.40 -5.39 -12.09
N ASP A 203 -2.64 -5.08 -11.04
CA ASP A 203 -3.17 -4.87 -9.69
C ASP A 203 -4.21 -3.74 -9.67
N GLU A 204 -3.94 -2.61 -10.33
CA GLU A 204 -4.90 -1.51 -10.44
C GLU A 204 -6.16 -1.92 -11.21
N LEU A 205 -6.03 -2.69 -12.29
CA LEU A 205 -7.15 -3.17 -13.11
C LEU A 205 -8.07 -4.13 -12.35
N THR A 206 -7.60 -4.78 -11.28
CA THR A 206 -8.47 -5.61 -10.41
C THR A 206 -9.46 -4.78 -9.58
N ARG A 207 -9.25 -3.46 -9.45
CA ARG A 207 -10.13 -2.56 -8.68
C ARG A 207 -11.46 -2.24 -9.38
N GLY A 208 -11.72 -2.88 -10.52
CA GLY A 208 -13.01 -2.87 -11.19
C GLY A 208 -13.03 -2.02 -12.45
N ARG A 209 -14.22 -1.92 -13.06
CA ARG A 209 -14.43 -1.33 -14.40
C ARG A 209 -13.95 0.12 -14.52
N GLN A 210 -13.93 0.86 -13.42
CA GLN A 210 -13.46 2.25 -13.41
C GLN A 210 -11.94 2.35 -13.63
N ALA A 211 -11.15 1.42 -13.06
CA ALA A 211 -9.72 1.36 -13.28
C ALA A 211 -9.37 1.02 -14.73
N TRP A 212 -10.15 0.12 -15.37
CA TRP A 212 -10.01 -0.17 -16.80
C TRP A 212 -10.24 1.06 -17.69
N LEU A 213 -11.23 1.88 -17.33
CA LEU A 213 -11.57 3.08 -18.12
C LEU A 213 -10.52 4.18 -17.94
N SER A 214 -10.02 4.42 -16.72
CA SER A 214 -8.92 5.38 -16.51
C SER A 214 -7.63 4.93 -17.19
N ALA A 215 -7.27 3.65 -17.06
CA ALA A 215 -6.11 3.06 -17.73
C ALA A 215 -6.22 3.17 -19.26
N GLY A 216 -7.38 2.83 -19.83
CA GLY A 216 -7.61 2.91 -21.28
C GLY A 216 -7.49 4.32 -21.84
N VAL A 217 -8.05 5.31 -21.14
CA VAL A 217 -7.92 6.73 -21.54
C VAL A 217 -6.46 7.20 -21.43
N GLY A 218 -5.79 6.89 -20.32
CA GLY A 218 -4.38 7.27 -20.14
C GLY A 218 -3.47 6.66 -21.20
N ALA A 219 -3.65 5.37 -21.48
CA ALA A 219 -2.91 4.65 -22.53
C ALA A 219 -3.20 5.23 -23.92
N GLY A 220 -4.46 5.53 -24.24
CA GLY A 220 -4.84 6.13 -25.52
C GLY A 220 -4.23 7.52 -25.73
N VAL A 221 -4.26 8.37 -24.70
CA VAL A 221 -3.67 9.71 -24.76
C VAL A 221 -2.15 9.65 -24.88
N ALA A 222 -1.48 8.84 -24.04
CA ALA A 222 -0.03 8.66 -24.13
C ALA A 222 0.38 8.09 -25.49
N GLY A 223 -0.32 7.07 -25.97
CA GLY A 223 -0.05 6.43 -27.26
C GLY A 223 -0.22 7.39 -28.44
N ALA A 224 -1.29 8.19 -28.44
CA ALA A 224 -1.50 9.19 -29.50
C ALA A 224 -0.42 10.27 -29.49
N LEU A 225 0.02 10.70 -28.30
CA LEU A 225 1.02 11.76 -28.16
C LEU A 225 2.44 11.29 -28.46
N ILE A 226 2.77 10.02 -28.22
CA ILE A 226 4.11 9.46 -28.54
C ILE A 226 4.46 9.62 -30.03
N ALA A 227 3.48 9.66 -30.93
CA ALA A 227 3.72 9.86 -32.35
C ALA A 227 4.13 11.30 -32.72
N VAL A 228 3.91 12.27 -31.83
CA VAL A 228 4.01 13.71 -32.13
C VAL A 228 4.94 14.45 -31.17
N VAL A 229 5.08 13.98 -29.94
CA VAL A 229 5.94 14.54 -28.90
C VAL A 229 6.83 13.46 -28.27
N PRO A 230 7.98 13.85 -27.69
CA PRO A 230 8.84 12.92 -26.96
C PRO A 230 8.06 12.13 -25.89
N ALA A 231 8.52 10.92 -25.58
CA ALA A 231 7.78 10.01 -24.71
C ALA A 231 7.54 10.59 -23.30
N GLY A 232 8.44 11.42 -22.76
CA GLY A 232 8.27 12.05 -21.45
C GLY A 232 6.97 12.86 -21.33
N PRO A 233 6.79 13.95 -22.11
CA PRO A 233 5.54 14.72 -22.14
C PRO A 233 4.28 13.90 -22.45
N ALA A 234 4.38 12.94 -23.37
CA ALA A 234 3.27 12.07 -23.73
C ALA A 234 2.78 11.22 -22.54
N LEU A 235 3.71 10.65 -21.77
CA LEU A 235 3.39 9.87 -20.57
C LEU A 235 2.76 10.72 -19.46
N VAL A 236 3.25 11.95 -19.24
CA VAL A 236 2.67 12.87 -18.26
C VAL A 236 1.24 13.25 -18.64
N ALA A 237 0.99 13.56 -19.92
CA ALA A 237 -0.35 13.86 -20.41
C ALA A 237 -1.30 12.67 -20.27
N GLY A 238 -0.84 11.44 -20.58
CA GLY A 238 -1.61 10.23 -20.36
C GLY A 238 -1.96 10.00 -18.89
N ALA A 239 -0.99 10.14 -17.98
CA ALA A 239 -1.22 10.03 -16.54
C ALA A 239 -2.22 11.08 -16.04
N GLY A 240 -2.11 12.32 -16.52
CA GLY A 240 -3.06 13.39 -16.21
C GLY A 240 -4.49 13.07 -16.68
N ALA A 241 -4.64 12.53 -17.90
CA ALA A 241 -5.93 12.13 -18.43
C ALA A 241 -6.57 10.98 -17.62
N ALA A 242 -5.78 9.96 -17.25
CA ALA A 242 -6.24 8.88 -16.37
C ALA A 242 -6.70 9.41 -15.00
N ALA A 243 -5.93 10.30 -14.38
CA ALA A 243 -6.26 10.91 -13.11
C ALA A 243 -7.54 11.75 -13.17
N LEU A 244 -7.73 12.54 -14.24
CA LEU A 244 -8.94 13.34 -14.44
C LEU A 244 -10.19 12.45 -14.57
N VAL A 245 -10.11 11.36 -15.33
CA VAL A 245 -11.22 10.41 -15.49
C VAL A 245 -11.57 9.72 -14.17
N ALA A 246 -10.55 9.38 -13.37
CA ALA A 246 -10.75 8.84 -12.03
C ALA A 246 -11.49 9.84 -11.13
N LEU A 247 -10.99 11.08 -11.03
CA LEU A 247 -11.55 12.13 -10.15
C LEU A 247 -12.98 12.55 -10.53
N VAL A 248 -13.26 12.74 -11.82
CA VAL A 248 -14.58 13.21 -12.28
C VAL A 248 -15.69 12.21 -11.97
N ARG A 249 -15.36 10.91 -11.97
CA ARG A 249 -16.36 9.86 -11.77
C ARG A 249 -16.51 9.45 -10.32
N ASP A 250 -15.47 9.55 -9.50
CA ASP A 250 -15.58 9.36 -8.05
C ASP A 250 -16.63 10.32 -7.47
N ARG A 251 -16.54 11.61 -7.85
CA ARG A 251 -17.54 12.64 -7.49
C ARG A 251 -18.96 12.34 -8.00
N ARG A 252 -19.11 11.64 -9.12
CA ARG A 252 -20.42 11.24 -9.66
C ARG A 252 -21.00 10.02 -8.94
N GLY A 253 -20.15 9.15 -8.39
CA GLY A 253 -20.55 8.02 -7.55
C GLY A 253 -21.09 8.50 -6.20
N GLU A 254 -20.38 9.43 -5.56
CA GLU A 254 -20.81 10.03 -4.29
C GLU A 254 -22.13 10.81 -4.43
N GLY A 255 -22.28 11.61 -5.48
CA GLY A 255 -23.52 12.37 -5.72
C GLY A 255 -24.75 11.52 -6.07
N ARG A 256 -24.56 10.27 -6.53
CA ARG A 256 -25.67 9.31 -6.72
C ARG A 256 -26.05 8.65 -5.40
N ALA A 257 -25.06 8.19 -4.62
CA ALA A 257 -25.31 7.55 -3.33
C ALA A 257 -26.00 8.50 -2.31
N ASP A 258 -25.67 9.80 -2.35
CA ASP A 258 -26.32 10.81 -1.51
C ASP A 258 -27.78 11.08 -1.93
N LYS A 259 -28.06 11.05 -3.25
CA LYS A 259 -29.42 11.18 -3.79
C LYS A 259 -30.32 10.02 -3.39
N ASP A 260 -29.80 8.80 -3.46
CA ASP A 260 -30.57 7.59 -3.10
C ASP A 260 -30.87 7.56 -1.60
N ARG A 261 -29.90 7.93 -0.74
CA ARG A 261 -30.14 8.08 0.71
C ARG A 261 -31.14 9.17 1.06
N ASN A 262 -31.16 10.27 0.32
CA ASN A 262 -32.11 11.37 0.56
C ASN A 262 -33.50 11.06 0.00
N GLY A 263 -33.60 10.25 -1.05
CA GLY A 263 -34.88 9.75 -1.57
C GLY A 263 -35.56 8.80 -0.57
N ASP A 264 -34.81 7.83 -0.04
CA ASP A 264 -35.31 6.82 0.92
C ASP A 264 -35.80 7.46 2.23
N ARG A 265 -35.17 8.56 2.68
CA ARG A 265 -35.63 9.34 3.84
C ARG A 265 -36.92 10.13 3.59
N ARG A 266 -37.22 10.51 2.35
CA ARG A 266 -38.45 11.25 2.01
C ARG A 266 -39.63 10.30 1.87
N ASP A 267 -39.44 9.12 1.29
CA ASP A 267 -40.49 8.10 1.20
C ASP A 267 -40.85 7.52 2.58
N HIS A 268 -39.89 7.38 3.50
CA HIS A 268 -40.20 6.96 4.87
C HIS A 268 -40.74 8.06 5.79
N GLY A 269 -40.67 9.33 5.38
CA GLY A 269 -41.24 10.45 6.13
C GLY A 269 -42.73 10.68 5.89
N ASP A 270 -43.32 10.10 4.83
CA ASP A 270 -44.69 10.38 4.38
C ASP A 270 -45.71 9.29 4.75
N HIS A 271 -45.31 8.29 5.55
CA HIS A 271 -46.19 7.23 6.06
C HIS A 271 -46.49 7.31 7.56
N GLY A 272 -46.17 8.45 8.20
CA GLY A 272 -46.19 8.58 9.66
C GLY A 272 -47.17 9.58 10.25
N ASP A 273 -48.01 10.28 9.49
CA ASP A 273 -48.88 11.31 10.08
C ASP A 273 -50.14 11.59 9.27
N HIS A 274 -51.00 10.60 9.05
CA HIS A 274 -52.40 10.85 8.68
C HIS A 274 -53.31 9.84 9.39
N GLY A 275 -53.78 10.23 10.58
CA GLY A 275 -55.04 9.71 11.11
C GLY A 275 -55.02 9.28 12.56
N ASP A 276 -54.88 10.23 13.49
CA ASP A 276 -55.54 10.05 14.79
C ASP A 276 -55.81 11.38 15.51
N HIS A 277 -56.87 12.09 15.11
CA HIS A 277 -57.53 13.10 15.95
C HIS A 277 -59.01 13.23 15.56
N LYS A 278 -59.78 12.16 15.78
CA LYS A 278 -61.24 12.26 15.94
C LYS A 278 -61.71 11.32 17.03
N GLU A 279 -61.53 11.72 18.28
CA GLU A 279 -62.48 11.46 19.36
C GLU A 279 -62.09 12.26 20.61
N ALA A 280 -62.99 13.18 21.01
CA ALA A 280 -63.22 13.64 22.40
C ALA A 280 -63.77 15.07 22.41
N THR A 281 -64.96 15.28 21.85
CA THR A 281 -65.83 16.37 22.31
C THR A 281 -67.27 15.96 22.08
N LEU A 282 -67.96 15.59 23.17
CA LEU A 282 -69.37 15.86 23.47
C LEU A 282 -69.76 15.02 24.70
N ARG A 283 -69.52 15.63 25.87
CA ARG A 283 -70.50 15.65 26.96
C ARG A 283 -71.03 17.07 27.03
#